data_AF-A0A7Y2NU17-F1
#
_entry.id   AF-A0A7Y2NU17-F1
#
_cell.length_a   1.000
_cell.length_b   1.000
_cell.length_c   1.000
_cell.angle_alpha   90.00
_cell.angle_beta   90.00
_cell.angle_gamma   90.00
#
_symmetry.space_group_name_H-M   'P 1'
#
loop_
_entity.id
_entity.type
_entity.pdbx_description
1 polymer ?
#
loop_
_entity_poly.entity_id
_entity_poly.type
_entity_poly.pdbx_seq_one_letter_code
_entity_poly.pdbx_strand_id
1 'polypeptide(L)'
;PKSSESALPKYSNGGRDDLIQTQYLRAVRQFWEDPSNNPVSDVYDAEMVDPGRMFVWAWDARPYPFFPGDGSVWSDGENYARGHWLNGRSTSRTLAGVVSDICGSAGVTDVETDRLFGIVRGFTPAPGAGARASLQNLLLTYGADAIERDGKLVFRNRSVRSPQIVTLDDLASGEGASAIACTRAPEAEISGRVRLGFVEADADYEVRSVDAIFPDEASVGLAESEVPLTLTSGEARGVVDRWLSEARVARDMAAFALPPSSDLSAGDTVRIDVGDVQGTYRIDRVADGGLKQIEAVRVEAGIYDVAIPEDGSPGVGPVAAPLPVWAEVLDLPAAPGRSASEAPWVAASSRPWPGDVAVYSSRDGASWR
;
A
#
# COMPACT_ATOMS: atom_id res chain seq x y z
N PRO A 1 28.68 2.74 -11.66
CA PRO A 1 27.71 2.14 -12.62
C PRO A 1 28.38 1.85 -13.98
N LYS A 2 27.96 0.80 -14.69
CA LYS A 2 28.56 0.38 -15.98
C LYS A 2 28.00 1.12 -17.21
N SER A 3 27.00 1.99 -17.05
CA SER A 3 26.39 2.79 -18.13
C SER A 3 25.89 4.15 -17.61
N SER A 4 25.84 5.17 -18.46
CA SER A 4 25.16 6.45 -18.22
C SER A 4 23.65 6.29 -18.01
N GLU A 5 23.07 5.21 -18.53
CA GLU A 5 21.67 4.83 -18.35
C GLU A 5 21.38 4.24 -16.96
N SER A 6 22.40 3.99 -16.13
CA SER A 6 22.24 3.46 -14.77
C SER A 6 22.13 4.55 -13.71
N ALA A 7 22.11 5.83 -14.11
CA ALA A 7 21.89 6.95 -13.20
C ALA A 7 20.38 7.16 -12.95
N LEU A 8 20.04 7.82 -11.83
CA LEU A 8 18.65 8.17 -11.57
C LEU A 8 18.12 9.11 -12.66
N PRO A 9 16.91 8.87 -13.18
CA PRO A 9 16.28 9.78 -14.14
C PRO A 9 16.16 11.20 -13.58
N LYS A 10 16.15 12.19 -14.47
CA LYS A 10 15.92 13.59 -14.08
C LYS A 10 14.57 13.72 -13.37
N TYR A 11 14.57 14.40 -12.21
CA TYR A 11 13.41 14.54 -11.31
C TYR A 11 12.96 13.26 -10.59
N SER A 12 13.70 12.15 -10.71
CA SER A 12 13.46 10.98 -9.87
C SER A 12 13.86 11.26 -8.43
N ASN A 13 13.06 10.76 -7.50
CA ASN A 13 13.37 10.73 -6.07
C ASN A 13 14.18 9.48 -5.66
N GLY A 14 14.52 8.61 -6.63
CA GLY A 14 15.34 7.42 -6.43
C GLY A 14 14.63 6.21 -5.81
N GLY A 15 13.34 6.32 -5.50
CA GLY A 15 12.55 5.24 -4.90
C GLY A 15 12.12 4.15 -5.89
N ARG A 16 11.84 2.95 -5.38
CA ARG A 16 11.16 1.87 -6.10
C ARG A 16 9.73 2.28 -6.43
N ASP A 17 9.31 2.05 -7.67
CA ASP A 17 7.94 2.31 -8.13
C ASP A 17 7.46 1.16 -9.02
N ASP A 18 6.67 0.25 -8.45
CA ASP A 18 6.08 -0.87 -9.19
C ASP A 18 4.84 -0.41 -9.98
N LEU A 19 4.24 0.74 -9.63
CA LEU A 19 3.09 1.31 -10.32
C LEU A 19 3.51 1.82 -11.70
N ILE A 20 4.59 2.60 -11.79
CA ILE A 20 5.04 3.16 -13.06
C ILE A 20 5.43 2.05 -14.06
N GLN A 21 6.02 0.95 -13.57
CA GLN A 21 6.28 -0.23 -14.40
C GLN A 21 4.96 -0.81 -14.96
N THR A 22 3.94 -0.94 -14.11
CA THR A 22 2.61 -1.40 -14.53
C THR A 22 1.96 -0.44 -15.53
N GLN A 23 2.05 0.87 -15.31
CA GLN A 23 1.49 1.88 -16.20
C GLN A 23 2.22 1.91 -17.55
N TYR A 24 3.54 1.77 -17.56
CA TYR A 24 4.32 1.65 -18.79
C TYR A 24 3.83 0.47 -19.65
N LEU A 25 3.71 -0.72 -19.05
CA LEU A 25 3.25 -1.91 -19.76
C LEU A 25 1.83 -1.73 -20.31
N ARG A 26 0.93 -1.11 -19.53
CA ARG A 26 -0.44 -0.78 -19.96
C ARG A 26 -0.45 0.22 -21.11
N ALA A 27 0.28 1.32 -20.99
CA ALA A 27 0.33 2.38 -21.98
C ALA A 27 0.89 1.87 -23.32
N VAL A 28 2.00 1.12 -23.29
CA VAL A 28 2.61 0.55 -24.50
C VAL A 28 1.66 -0.44 -25.18
N ARG A 29 0.99 -1.30 -24.41
CA ARG A 29 0.00 -2.22 -24.96
C ARG A 29 -1.20 -1.49 -25.57
N GLN A 30 -1.81 -0.55 -24.84
CA GLN A 30 -2.95 0.22 -25.32
C GLN A 30 -2.62 1.04 -26.57
N PHE A 31 -1.41 1.59 -26.65
CA PHE A 31 -0.95 2.33 -27.82
C PHE A 31 -0.97 1.45 -29.08
N TRP A 32 -0.43 0.23 -29.02
CA TRP A 32 -0.38 -0.68 -30.16
C TRP A 32 -1.72 -1.40 -30.43
N GLU A 33 -2.60 -1.51 -29.45
CA GLU A 33 -3.98 -2.02 -29.62
C GLU A 33 -4.91 -1.00 -30.31
N ASP A 34 -4.54 0.28 -30.37
CA ASP A 34 -5.28 1.31 -31.10
C ASP A 34 -4.97 1.23 -32.62
N PRO A 35 -5.95 0.91 -33.47
CA PRO A 35 -5.74 0.81 -34.93
C PRO A 35 -5.24 2.10 -35.58
N SER A 36 -5.45 3.26 -34.94
CA SER A 36 -4.93 4.53 -35.44
C SER A 36 -3.40 4.66 -35.31
N ASN A 37 -2.80 3.97 -34.34
CA ASN A 37 -1.35 3.90 -34.11
C ASN A 37 -0.72 2.66 -34.74
N ASN A 38 -1.53 1.64 -35.04
CA ASN A 38 -1.09 0.36 -35.62
C ASN A 38 -1.84 0.03 -36.93
N PRO A 39 -1.75 0.88 -37.97
CA PRO A 39 -2.46 0.66 -39.23
C PRO A 39 -2.04 -0.63 -39.93
N VAL A 40 -2.98 -1.19 -40.70
CA VAL A 40 -2.72 -2.33 -41.58
C VAL A 40 -1.81 -1.89 -42.73
N SER A 41 -0.75 -2.65 -42.96
CA SER A 41 0.17 -2.41 -44.07
C SER A 41 -0.36 -2.93 -45.40
N ASP A 42 -0.35 -2.09 -46.43
CA ASP A 42 -0.72 -2.47 -47.81
C ASP A 42 0.24 -3.50 -48.47
N VAL A 43 1.37 -3.84 -47.81
CA VAL A 43 2.37 -4.77 -48.36
C VAL A 43 2.08 -6.23 -47.97
N TYR A 44 1.52 -6.45 -46.77
CA TYR A 44 1.33 -7.78 -46.20
C TYR A 44 -0.02 -7.98 -45.50
N ASP A 45 -0.95 -7.03 -45.64
CA ASP A 45 -2.33 -7.09 -45.16
C ASP A 45 -2.49 -7.42 -43.66
N ALA A 46 -1.56 -6.94 -42.83
CA ALA A 46 -1.63 -7.07 -41.38
C ALA A 46 -1.14 -5.79 -40.66
N GLU A 47 -1.45 -5.69 -39.37
CA GLU A 47 -0.95 -4.65 -38.47
C GLU A 47 0.60 -4.69 -38.37
N MET A 48 1.22 -3.54 -38.09
CA MET A 48 2.69 -3.43 -37.99
C MET A 48 3.27 -4.20 -36.80
N VAL A 49 2.53 -4.22 -35.69
CA VAL A 49 2.86 -4.96 -34.46
C VAL A 49 1.68 -5.87 -34.14
N ASP A 50 1.91 -7.14 -33.81
CA ASP A 50 0.88 -8.04 -33.28
C ASP A 50 0.82 -7.86 -31.75
N PRO A 51 -0.24 -7.24 -31.18
CA PRO A 51 -0.32 -7.01 -29.74
C PRO A 51 -0.39 -8.31 -28.93
N GLY A 52 -0.85 -9.41 -29.55
CA GLY A 52 -0.87 -10.74 -28.96
C GLY A 52 0.51 -11.40 -28.85
N ARG A 53 1.53 -10.82 -29.49
CA ARG A 53 2.93 -11.29 -29.49
C ARG A 53 3.90 -10.30 -28.85
N MET A 54 3.41 -9.48 -27.92
CA MET A 54 4.25 -8.61 -27.11
C MET A 54 4.70 -9.34 -25.84
N PHE A 55 6.01 -9.59 -25.73
CA PHE A 55 6.61 -10.28 -24.59
C PHE A 55 7.47 -9.33 -23.77
N VAL A 56 7.36 -9.39 -22.44
CA VAL A 56 8.21 -8.60 -21.55
C VAL A 56 9.48 -9.37 -21.26
N TRP A 57 10.63 -8.81 -21.65
CA TRP A 57 11.94 -9.46 -21.51
C TRP A 57 12.32 -9.80 -20.07
N ALA A 58 11.98 -8.91 -19.12
CA ALA A 58 12.42 -9.02 -17.73
C ALA A 58 11.49 -9.89 -16.85
N TRP A 59 10.86 -10.90 -17.44
CA TRP A 59 10.21 -11.98 -16.70
C TRP A 59 11.04 -13.25 -16.87
N ASP A 60 11.42 -13.89 -15.76
CA ASP A 60 12.15 -15.15 -15.78
C ASP A 60 11.58 -16.15 -14.76
N ALA A 61 12.10 -17.38 -14.79
CA ALA A 61 11.59 -18.48 -13.99
C ALA A 61 12.08 -18.51 -12.53
N ARG A 62 12.84 -17.50 -12.07
CA ARG A 62 13.29 -17.47 -10.67
C ARG A 62 12.08 -17.29 -9.75
N PRO A 63 11.91 -18.16 -8.74
CA PRO A 63 10.73 -18.13 -7.89
C PRO A 63 10.76 -16.91 -6.97
N TYR A 64 9.69 -16.12 -6.96
CA TYR A 64 9.49 -15.06 -5.99
C TYR A 64 8.81 -15.64 -4.73
N PRO A 65 9.18 -15.24 -3.49
CA PRO A 65 10.11 -14.14 -3.14
C PRO A 65 11.59 -14.54 -3.04
N PHE A 66 11.94 -15.81 -3.23
CA PHE A 66 13.32 -16.29 -3.13
C PHE A 66 14.27 -15.52 -4.04
N PHE A 67 13.89 -15.23 -5.28
CA PHE A 67 14.49 -14.11 -5.99
C PHE A 67 13.62 -12.87 -5.74
N PRO A 68 14.17 -11.77 -5.20
CA PRO A 68 15.60 -11.50 -4.98
C PRO A 68 16.18 -11.90 -3.60
N GLY A 69 15.39 -12.45 -2.69
CA GLY A 69 15.73 -12.58 -1.26
C GLY A 69 16.84 -13.57 -0.87
N ASP A 70 17.15 -14.60 -1.66
CA ASP A 70 18.16 -15.62 -1.38
C ASP A 70 19.50 -15.25 -2.04
N GLY A 71 20.25 -14.40 -1.33
CA GLY A 71 21.59 -13.98 -1.73
C GLY A 71 22.64 -15.10 -1.77
N SER A 72 22.32 -16.30 -1.27
CA SER A 72 23.22 -17.45 -1.36
C SER A 72 23.18 -18.11 -2.74
N VAL A 73 22.06 -17.95 -3.47
CA VAL A 73 21.85 -18.48 -4.82
C VAL A 73 22.10 -17.41 -5.89
N TRP A 74 21.65 -16.17 -5.65
CA TRP A 74 21.73 -15.08 -6.63
C TRP A 74 22.51 -13.88 -6.10
N SER A 75 23.42 -13.33 -6.91
CA SER A 75 24.23 -12.16 -6.55
C SER A 75 23.69 -10.83 -7.08
N ASP A 76 22.64 -10.87 -7.91
CA ASP A 76 22.05 -9.70 -8.58
C ASP A 76 20.77 -9.17 -7.90
N GLY A 77 20.43 -9.70 -6.72
CA GLY A 77 19.21 -9.34 -5.98
C GLY A 77 19.08 -7.85 -5.64
N GLU A 78 20.19 -7.16 -5.34
CA GLU A 78 20.18 -5.70 -5.07
C GLU A 78 19.65 -4.87 -6.24
N ASN A 79 19.77 -5.38 -7.48
CA ASN A 79 19.25 -4.69 -8.66
C ASN A 79 17.74 -4.83 -8.82
N TYR A 80 17.10 -5.76 -8.11
CA TYR A 80 15.67 -6.03 -8.28
C TYR A 80 14.83 -4.79 -7.97
N ALA A 81 15.06 -4.12 -6.84
CA ALA A 81 14.21 -3.03 -6.35
C ALA A 81 13.94 -1.93 -7.41
N ARG A 82 14.98 -1.53 -8.15
CA ARG A 82 14.89 -0.51 -9.22
C ARG A 82 15.02 -1.07 -10.64
N GLY A 83 15.11 -2.39 -10.76
CA GLY A 83 15.29 -3.06 -12.04
C GLY A 83 13.98 -3.38 -12.73
N HIS A 84 14.09 -3.90 -13.95
CA HIS A 84 12.95 -4.19 -14.82
C HIS A 84 12.23 -5.50 -14.51
N TRP A 85 12.72 -6.29 -13.55
CA TRP A 85 12.16 -7.61 -13.23
C TRP A 85 10.67 -7.55 -12.89
N LEU A 86 9.94 -8.57 -13.34
CA LEU A 86 8.50 -8.70 -13.10
C LEU A 86 8.14 -9.77 -12.08
N ASN A 87 9.09 -10.62 -11.68
CA ASN A 87 8.90 -11.65 -10.67
C ASN A 87 8.28 -11.02 -9.42
N GLY A 88 7.17 -11.56 -8.91
CA GLY A 88 6.42 -11.00 -7.77
C GLY A 88 5.57 -9.75 -8.08
N ARG A 89 5.97 -8.91 -9.04
CA ARG A 89 5.24 -7.69 -9.41
C ARG A 89 4.07 -7.96 -10.35
N SER A 90 4.17 -8.98 -11.20
CA SER A 90 3.14 -9.33 -12.19
C SER A 90 1.82 -9.79 -11.57
N THR A 91 1.83 -10.23 -10.31
CA THR A 91 0.64 -10.69 -9.58
C THR A 91 -0.09 -9.56 -8.85
N SER A 92 0.55 -8.39 -8.74
CA SER A 92 -0.03 -7.23 -8.07
C SER A 92 -1.22 -6.63 -8.84
N ARG A 93 -2.10 -5.94 -8.12
CA ARG A 93 -3.25 -5.22 -8.70
C ARG A 93 -3.08 -3.72 -8.51
N THR A 94 -3.65 -2.93 -9.43
CA THR A 94 -3.75 -1.49 -9.22
C THR A 94 -4.80 -1.18 -8.17
N LEU A 95 -4.54 -0.19 -7.31
CA LEU A 95 -5.46 0.28 -6.28
C LEU A 95 -6.83 0.64 -6.88
N ALA A 96 -6.85 1.36 -7.99
CA ALA A 96 -8.05 1.64 -8.79
C ALA A 96 -8.87 0.38 -9.11
N GLY A 97 -8.20 -0.71 -9.48
CA GLY A 97 -8.85 -1.97 -9.82
C GLY A 97 -9.47 -2.65 -8.60
N VAL A 98 -8.74 -2.68 -7.48
CA VAL A 98 -9.24 -3.27 -6.22
C VAL A 98 -10.41 -2.47 -5.66
N VAL A 99 -10.32 -1.13 -5.66
CA VAL A 99 -11.42 -0.27 -5.21
C VAL A 99 -12.65 -0.43 -6.09
N SER A 100 -12.48 -0.44 -7.41
CA SER A 100 -13.59 -0.65 -8.36
C SER A 100 -14.26 -2.02 -8.15
N ASP A 101 -13.48 -3.08 -7.90
CA ASP A 101 -14.00 -4.43 -7.64
C ASP A 101 -14.81 -4.50 -6.34
N ILE A 102 -14.34 -3.84 -5.27
CA ILE A 102 -15.07 -3.75 -4.00
C ILE A 102 -16.39 -2.98 -4.17
N CYS A 103 -16.36 -1.85 -4.87
CA CYS A 103 -17.56 -1.05 -5.16
C CYS A 103 -18.57 -1.85 -6.01
N GLY A 104 -18.10 -2.48 -7.08
CA GLY A 104 -18.92 -3.31 -7.96
C GLY A 104 -19.57 -4.47 -7.21
N SER A 105 -18.82 -5.15 -6.34
CA SER A 105 -19.33 -6.22 -5.48
C SER A 105 -20.40 -5.75 -4.49
N ALA A 106 -20.36 -4.46 -4.10
CA ALA A 106 -21.36 -3.82 -3.25
C ALA A 106 -22.55 -3.22 -4.03
N GLY A 107 -22.55 -3.33 -5.37
CA GLY A 107 -23.59 -2.77 -6.24
C GLY A 107 -23.42 -1.27 -6.56
N VAL A 108 -22.28 -0.67 -6.20
CA VAL A 108 -21.98 0.75 -6.51
C VAL A 108 -21.18 0.80 -7.81
N THR A 109 -21.81 1.30 -8.87
CA THR A 109 -21.24 1.30 -10.23
C THR A 109 -20.83 2.69 -10.72
N ASP A 110 -21.44 3.75 -10.19
CA ASP A 110 -21.09 5.14 -10.48
C ASP A 110 -19.85 5.58 -9.71
N VAL A 111 -18.69 5.09 -10.15
CA VAL A 111 -17.38 5.28 -9.51
C VAL A 111 -16.33 5.77 -10.51
N GLU A 112 -15.52 6.74 -10.11
CA GLU A 112 -14.33 7.21 -10.84
C GLU A 112 -13.06 6.85 -10.04
N THR A 113 -12.10 6.18 -10.68
CA THR A 113 -10.81 5.81 -10.07
C THR A 113 -9.59 6.24 -10.88
N ASP A 114 -9.78 7.08 -11.90
CA ASP A 114 -8.72 7.49 -12.84
C ASP A 114 -7.55 8.24 -12.17
N ARG A 115 -7.83 8.85 -11.02
CA ARG A 115 -6.85 9.58 -10.21
C ARG A 115 -6.44 8.82 -8.94
N LEU A 116 -6.71 7.50 -8.91
CA LEU A 116 -6.36 6.62 -7.81
C LEU A 116 -5.15 5.73 -8.18
N PHE A 117 -3.99 6.20 -7.77
CA PHE A 117 -2.68 5.63 -8.01
C PHE A 117 -2.23 4.79 -6.80
N GLY A 118 -1.79 3.57 -7.07
CA GLY A 118 -1.22 2.67 -6.06
C GLY A 118 -1.15 1.24 -6.57
N ILE A 119 -0.28 0.44 -5.94
CA ILE A 119 -0.15 -1.00 -6.17
C ILE A 119 -0.53 -1.74 -4.90
N VAL A 120 -1.44 -2.70 -5.04
CA VAL A 120 -1.87 -3.64 -4.01
C VAL A 120 -1.23 -5.00 -4.31
N ARG A 121 -0.26 -5.41 -3.47
CA ARG A 121 0.44 -6.70 -3.59
C ARG A 121 -0.39 -7.86 -3.05
N GLY A 122 -1.08 -7.61 -1.95
CA GLY A 122 -2.00 -8.54 -1.32
C GLY A 122 -2.96 -7.77 -0.44
N PHE A 123 -4.24 -8.15 -0.47
CA PHE A 123 -5.28 -7.57 0.36
C PHE A 123 -6.31 -8.65 0.67
N THR A 124 -6.54 -8.91 1.95
CA THR A 124 -7.49 -9.94 2.40
C THR A 124 -8.44 -9.33 3.40
N PRO A 125 -9.61 -8.80 2.98
CA PRO A 125 -10.60 -8.27 3.90
C PRO A 125 -10.93 -9.25 5.03
N ALA A 126 -11.16 -8.73 6.23
CA ALA A 126 -11.61 -9.55 7.33
C ALA A 126 -12.94 -10.24 6.97
N PRO A 127 -13.16 -11.51 7.36
CA PRO A 127 -14.42 -12.20 7.12
C PRO A 127 -15.61 -11.39 7.63
N GLY A 128 -16.60 -11.16 6.77
CA GLY A 128 -17.79 -10.36 7.10
C GLY A 128 -17.59 -8.85 7.10
N ALA A 129 -16.41 -8.33 6.76
CA ALA A 129 -16.19 -6.90 6.59
C ALA A 129 -17.02 -6.36 5.41
N GLY A 130 -17.80 -5.32 5.66
CA GLY A 130 -18.53 -4.61 4.61
C GLY A 130 -17.59 -3.79 3.71
N ALA A 131 -18.06 -3.45 2.50
CA ALA A 131 -17.28 -2.72 1.51
C ALA A 131 -16.63 -1.43 2.06
N ARG A 132 -17.37 -0.65 2.85
CA ARG A 132 -16.83 0.58 3.48
C ARG A 132 -15.63 0.30 4.39
N ALA A 133 -15.68 -0.76 5.20
CA ALA A 133 -14.57 -1.11 6.09
C ALA A 133 -13.35 -1.60 5.31
N SER A 134 -13.56 -2.38 4.25
CA SER A 134 -12.48 -2.80 3.34
C SER A 134 -11.83 -1.60 2.64
N LEU A 135 -12.65 -0.69 2.10
CA LEU A 135 -12.15 0.54 1.47
C LEU A 135 -11.38 1.41 2.47
N GLN A 136 -11.85 1.54 3.72
CA GLN A 136 -11.17 2.34 4.73
C GLN A 136 -9.71 1.94 4.92
N ASN A 137 -9.41 0.63 4.98
CA ASN A 137 -8.03 0.15 5.09
C ASN A 137 -7.17 0.60 3.90
N LEU A 138 -7.69 0.48 2.67
CA LEU A 138 -7.01 0.94 1.47
C LEU A 138 -6.81 2.46 1.47
N LEU A 139 -7.85 3.24 1.77
CA LEU A 139 -7.80 4.70 1.75
C LEU A 139 -6.81 5.25 2.78
N LEU A 140 -6.78 4.68 3.99
CA LEU A 140 -5.82 5.06 5.03
C LEU A 140 -4.37 4.73 4.64
N THR A 141 -4.12 3.53 4.09
CA THR A 141 -2.76 3.10 3.72
C THR A 141 -2.22 3.87 2.52
N TYR A 142 -3.02 4.08 1.47
CA TYR A 142 -2.56 4.76 0.25
C TYR A 142 -2.74 6.28 0.28
N GLY A 143 -3.22 6.84 1.40
CA GLY A 143 -3.44 8.29 1.54
C GLY A 143 -4.41 8.79 0.47
N ALA A 144 -5.55 8.14 0.35
CA ALA A 144 -6.57 8.47 -0.65
C ALA A 144 -7.88 8.88 0.00
N ASP A 145 -8.66 9.66 -0.74
CA ASP A 145 -9.98 10.09 -0.32
C ASP A 145 -11.04 9.48 -1.25
N ALA A 146 -12.20 9.20 -0.67
CA ALA A 146 -13.43 8.88 -1.39
C ALA A 146 -14.37 10.09 -1.21
N ILE A 147 -14.67 10.77 -2.31
CA ILE A 147 -15.48 11.99 -2.30
C ILE A 147 -16.65 11.83 -3.25
N GLU A 148 -17.78 12.42 -2.90
CA GLU A 148 -18.94 12.46 -3.78
C GLU A 148 -18.87 13.72 -4.66
N ARG A 149 -19.16 13.55 -5.95
CA ARG A 149 -19.27 14.61 -6.96
C ARG A 149 -20.37 14.25 -7.93
N ASP A 150 -21.42 15.07 -8.00
CA ASP A 150 -22.52 14.94 -8.96
C ASP A 150 -23.15 13.53 -9.03
N GLY A 151 -23.34 12.90 -7.87
CA GLY A 151 -23.88 11.55 -7.71
C GLY A 151 -22.87 10.42 -7.89
N LYS A 152 -21.60 10.72 -8.18
CA LYS A 152 -20.53 9.73 -8.38
C LYS A 152 -19.56 9.72 -7.22
N LEU A 153 -19.05 8.54 -6.88
CA LEU A 153 -17.93 8.41 -5.96
C LEU A 153 -16.61 8.54 -6.73
N VAL A 154 -15.89 9.63 -6.48
CA VAL A 154 -14.57 9.88 -7.03
C VAL A 154 -13.52 9.50 -6.01
N PHE A 155 -12.65 8.56 -6.38
CA PHE A 155 -11.51 8.15 -5.58
C PHE A 155 -10.24 8.76 -6.13
N ARG A 156 -9.46 9.42 -5.27
CA ARG A 156 -8.18 10.03 -5.66
C ARG A 156 -7.17 10.00 -4.52
N ASN A 157 -5.88 9.88 -4.82
CA ASN A 157 -4.86 10.13 -3.81
C ASN A 157 -4.93 11.58 -3.34
N ARG A 158 -4.61 11.80 -2.06
CA ARG A 158 -4.44 13.13 -1.49
C ARG A 158 -3.28 13.84 -2.18
N SER A 159 -3.50 15.10 -2.54
CA SER A 159 -2.48 15.94 -3.13
C SER A 159 -2.80 17.40 -2.85
N VAL A 160 -1.76 18.19 -2.59
CA VAL A 160 -1.87 19.62 -2.31
C VAL A 160 -1.40 20.41 -3.53
N ARG A 161 -1.95 20.08 -4.72
CA ARG A 161 -1.61 20.74 -5.98
C ARG A 161 -2.63 21.83 -6.29
N SER A 162 -2.15 23.05 -6.52
CA SER A 162 -2.94 24.20 -6.95
C SER A 162 -4.15 24.52 -6.04
N PRO A 163 -3.91 24.80 -4.74
CA PRO A 163 -5.00 25.14 -3.82
C PRO A 163 -5.72 26.42 -4.28
N GLN A 164 -7.05 26.42 -4.19
CA GLN A 164 -7.85 27.61 -4.50
C GLN A 164 -7.66 28.68 -3.42
N ILE A 165 -7.47 29.94 -3.81
CA ILE A 165 -7.28 31.01 -2.83
C ILE A 165 -8.65 31.42 -2.29
N VAL A 166 -8.78 31.46 -0.96
CA VAL A 166 -9.96 31.98 -0.27
C VAL A 166 -9.57 33.26 0.46
N THR A 167 -10.23 34.34 0.09
CA THR A 167 -10.09 35.68 0.68
C THR A 167 -11.34 36.07 1.47
N LEU A 168 -11.29 37.20 2.17
CA LEU A 168 -12.46 37.71 2.90
C LEU A 168 -13.69 37.94 2.01
N ASP A 169 -13.48 38.35 0.75
CA ASP A 169 -14.56 38.66 -0.19
C ASP A 169 -15.28 37.40 -0.69
N ASP A 170 -14.65 36.23 -0.57
CA ASP A 170 -15.22 34.93 -0.94
C ASP A 170 -16.10 34.34 0.18
N LEU A 171 -15.98 34.87 1.40
CA LEU A 171 -16.67 34.35 2.58
C LEU A 171 -18.08 34.94 2.69
N ALA A 172 -18.99 34.11 3.17
CA ALA A 172 -20.31 34.55 3.57
C ALA A 172 -20.36 34.81 5.08
N SER A 173 -21.20 35.75 5.50
CA SER A 173 -21.44 36.02 6.93
C SER A 173 -22.12 34.82 7.58
N GLY A 174 -21.36 34.06 8.38
CA GLY A 174 -21.89 32.97 9.19
C GLY A 174 -22.41 33.40 10.56
N GLU A 175 -22.88 32.44 11.35
CA GLU A 175 -23.22 32.64 12.76
C GLU A 175 -21.93 32.71 13.61
N GLY A 176 -21.32 33.90 13.72
CA GLY A 176 -20.09 34.09 14.48
C GLY A 176 -19.53 35.51 14.43
N ALA A 177 -18.58 35.81 15.31
CA ALA A 177 -17.91 37.13 15.36
C ALA A 177 -16.72 37.25 14.39
N SER A 178 -16.14 36.13 13.96
CA SER A 178 -15.04 36.09 13.00
C SER A 178 -15.51 35.48 11.68
N ALA A 179 -14.96 35.95 10.56
CA ALA A 179 -15.20 35.39 9.24
C ALA A 179 -14.63 33.97 9.10
N ILE A 180 -13.54 33.67 9.83
CA ILE A 180 -12.95 32.33 9.92
C ILE A 180 -12.65 32.03 11.40
N ALA A 181 -13.12 30.88 11.88
CA ALA A 181 -12.76 30.34 13.19
C ALA A 181 -11.63 29.31 13.01
N CYS A 182 -10.58 29.39 13.83
CA CYS A 182 -9.51 28.40 13.85
C CYS A 182 -9.41 27.73 15.21
N THR A 183 -9.29 26.41 15.19
CA THR A 183 -9.10 25.59 16.39
C THR A 183 -7.82 24.79 16.23
N ARG A 184 -7.02 24.73 17.29
CA ARG A 184 -5.80 23.91 17.34
C ARG A 184 -5.96 22.82 18.39
N ALA A 185 -5.82 21.56 17.99
CA ALA A 185 -5.91 20.43 18.90
C ALA A 185 -4.79 20.48 19.97
N PRO A 186 -5.08 20.09 21.24
CA PRO A 186 -4.09 20.02 22.31
C PRO A 186 -2.93 19.09 21.96
N GLU A 187 -1.73 19.42 22.44
CA GLU A 187 -0.54 18.59 22.19
C GLU A 187 -0.63 17.21 22.85
N ALA A 188 -1.28 17.13 24.01
CA ALA A 188 -1.46 15.89 24.76
C ALA A 188 -2.34 14.84 24.05
N GLU A 189 -3.14 15.24 23.07
CA GLU A 189 -4.01 14.34 22.30
C GLU A 189 -3.30 13.73 21.08
N ILE A 190 -2.08 14.19 20.78
CA ILE A 190 -1.30 13.73 19.64
C ILE A 190 -0.43 12.58 20.08
N SER A 191 -0.57 11.46 19.38
CA SER A 191 0.31 10.34 19.56
C SER A 191 1.69 10.68 18.99
N GLY A 192 2.70 10.61 19.85
CA GLY A 192 4.10 10.77 19.45
C GLY A 192 4.71 9.55 18.78
N ARG A 193 3.97 8.43 18.77
CA ARG A 193 4.38 7.16 18.18
C ARG A 193 3.22 6.50 17.46
N VAL A 194 3.40 6.28 16.16
CA VAL A 194 2.44 5.54 15.33
C VAL A 194 3.01 4.18 15.00
N ARG A 195 2.21 3.13 15.15
CA ARG A 195 2.58 1.75 14.80
C ARG A 195 1.59 1.14 13.81
N LEU A 196 2.14 0.44 12.83
CA LEU A 196 1.37 -0.31 11.83
C LEU A 196 1.75 -1.78 11.86
N GLY A 197 0.77 -2.66 12.07
CA GLY A 197 0.86 -4.10 11.81
C GLY A 197 0.43 -4.44 10.37
N PHE A 198 1.21 -5.29 9.69
CA PHE A 198 1.00 -5.69 8.29
C PHE A 198 1.60 -7.07 8.01
N VAL A 199 1.28 -7.66 6.86
CA VAL A 199 1.95 -8.86 6.36
C VAL A 199 3.12 -8.44 5.47
N GLU A 200 4.33 -8.91 5.75
CA GLU A 200 5.52 -8.48 5.01
C GLU A 200 5.62 -9.16 3.63
N ALA A 201 5.69 -8.34 2.57
CA ALA A 201 6.03 -8.78 1.22
C ALA A 201 7.54 -8.99 1.06
N ASP A 202 7.97 -9.58 -0.07
CA ASP A 202 9.37 -9.88 -0.37
C ASP A 202 10.04 -10.81 0.69
N ALA A 203 9.24 -11.56 1.47
CA ALA A 203 9.66 -12.46 2.56
C ALA A 203 8.70 -13.66 2.72
N ASP A 204 8.79 -14.41 3.83
CA ASP A 204 7.92 -15.55 4.16
C ASP A 204 6.48 -15.16 4.56
N TYR A 205 6.03 -13.95 4.24
CA TYR A 205 4.68 -13.43 4.55
C TYR A 205 4.33 -13.47 6.05
N GLU A 206 5.32 -13.19 6.89
CA GLU A 206 5.13 -13.05 8.34
C GLU A 206 4.39 -11.76 8.68
N VAL A 207 3.64 -11.77 9.79
CA VAL A 207 3.10 -10.53 10.36
C VAL A 207 4.24 -9.76 11.00
N ARG A 208 4.44 -8.51 10.56
CA ARG A 208 5.42 -7.58 11.12
C ARG A 208 4.74 -6.30 11.59
N SER A 209 5.48 -5.51 12.35
CA SER A 209 5.09 -4.16 12.69
C SER A 209 6.25 -3.18 12.50
N VAL A 210 5.93 -1.96 12.09
CA VAL A 210 6.87 -0.84 12.02
C VAL A 210 6.31 0.32 12.82
N ASP A 211 7.20 1.16 13.33
CA ASP A 211 6.82 2.36 14.07
C ASP A 211 7.61 3.60 13.64
N ALA A 212 6.92 4.73 13.68
CA ALA A 212 7.48 6.07 13.53
C ALA A 212 7.36 6.80 14.87
N ILE A 213 8.44 7.45 15.29
CA ILE A 213 8.52 8.23 16.54
C ILE A 213 9.01 9.63 16.19
N PHE A 214 8.36 10.65 16.72
CA PHE A 214 8.80 12.03 16.53
C PHE A 214 10.09 12.31 17.37
N PRO A 215 11.15 12.93 16.80
CA PRO A 215 12.46 13.03 17.46
C PRO A 215 12.46 13.73 18.83
N ASP A 216 11.64 14.76 19.00
CA ASP A 216 11.60 15.58 20.22
C ASP A 216 10.56 15.08 21.25
N GLU A 217 9.99 13.90 21.02
CA GLU A 217 8.89 13.40 21.84
C GLU A 217 9.38 12.61 23.07
N ALA A 218 8.96 13.05 24.25
CA ALA A 218 9.10 12.29 25.50
C ALA A 218 7.83 11.49 25.88
N SER A 219 6.79 11.50 25.02
CA SER A 219 5.41 11.07 25.29
C SER A 219 5.18 9.54 25.21
N VAL A 220 4.13 9.11 25.93
CA VAL A 220 3.69 7.73 26.24
C VAL A 220 2.61 7.22 25.27
N GLY A 221 1.98 8.11 24.48
CA GLY A 221 0.82 7.78 23.65
C GLY A 221 1.18 7.01 22.37
N LEU A 222 0.78 5.75 22.27
CA LEU A 222 0.90 4.89 21.09
C LEU A 222 -0.43 4.82 20.33
N ALA A 223 -0.44 5.25 19.07
CA ALA A 223 -1.52 4.97 18.13
C ALA A 223 -1.14 3.74 17.31
N GLU A 224 -1.90 2.66 17.48
CA GLU A 224 -1.66 1.39 16.80
C GLU A 224 -2.80 1.10 15.82
N SER A 225 -2.44 0.61 14.64
CA SER A 225 -3.39 0.14 13.63
C SER A 225 -2.84 -1.10 12.94
N GLU A 226 -3.74 -1.97 12.52
CA GLU A 226 -3.41 -3.15 11.72
C GLU A 226 -4.16 -3.06 10.40
N VAL A 227 -3.48 -3.35 9.31
CA VAL A 227 -4.09 -3.38 7.97
C VAL A 227 -3.95 -4.76 7.37
N PRO A 228 -5.01 -5.32 6.76
CA PRO A 228 -4.96 -6.64 6.15
C PRO A 228 -4.36 -6.55 4.73
N LEU A 229 -3.23 -5.85 4.61
CA LEU A 229 -2.48 -5.61 3.38
C LEU A 229 -1.12 -6.28 3.48
N THR A 230 -0.64 -6.77 2.35
CA THR A 230 0.74 -7.18 2.19
C THR A 230 1.55 -5.98 1.67
N LEU A 231 2.53 -5.54 2.46
CA LEU A 231 3.36 -4.36 2.19
C LEU A 231 4.84 -4.73 2.30
N THR A 232 5.72 -4.06 1.57
CA THR A 232 7.15 -4.12 1.92
C THR A 232 7.40 -3.34 3.21
N SER A 233 8.50 -3.62 3.92
CA SER A 233 8.89 -2.85 5.12
C SER A 233 9.03 -1.35 4.82
N GLY A 234 9.62 -0.99 3.67
CA GLY A 234 9.73 0.39 3.22
C GLY A 234 8.38 1.06 2.98
N GLU A 235 7.43 0.35 2.37
CA GLU A 235 6.05 0.85 2.18
C GLU A 235 5.35 1.09 3.51
N ALA A 236 5.42 0.12 4.42
CA ALA A 236 4.82 0.25 5.75
C ALA A 236 5.46 1.42 6.53
N ARG A 237 6.78 1.62 6.40
CA ARG A 237 7.49 2.75 7.01
C ARG A 237 7.02 4.09 6.45
N GLY A 238 6.91 4.21 5.11
CA GLY A 238 6.35 5.39 4.46
C GLY A 238 4.92 5.70 4.92
N VAL A 239 4.11 4.68 5.21
CA VAL A 239 2.75 4.85 5.75
C VAL A 239 2.78 5.44 7.16
N VAL A 240 3.57 4.89 8.09
CA VAL A 240 3.62 5.41 9.48
C VAL A 240 4.27 6.78 9.56
N ASP A 241 5.29 7.07 8.76
CA ASP A 241 5.91 8.38 8.67
C ASP A 241 4.91 9.43 8.16
N ARG A 242 4.12 9.06 7.14
CA ARG A 242 3.03 9.89 6.64
C ARG A 242 1.96 10.11 7.71
N TRP A 243 1.48 9.06 8.39
CA TRP A 243 0.44 9.19 9.41
C TRP A 243 0.89 10.06 10.58
N LEU A 244 2.13 9.92 11.05
CA LEU A 244 2.70 10.76 12.10
C LEU A 244 2.75 12.23 11.67
N SER A 245 3.15 12.49 10.42
CA SER A 245 3.19 13.84 9.85
C SER A 245 1.79 14.42 9.66
N GLU A 246 0.86 13.66 9.10
CA GLU A 246 -0.54 14.05 8.91
C GLU A 246 -1.20 14.39 10.25
N ALA A 247 -1.06 13.53 11.28
CA ALA A 247 -1.67 13.77 12.59
C ALA A 247 -1.17 15.06 13.25
N ARG A 248 0.11 15.41 13.05
CA ARG A 248 0.72 16.64 13.58
C ARG A 248 0.31 17.89 12.82
N VAL A 249 0.18 17.80 11.49
CA VAL A 249 -0.26 18.92 10.66
C VAL A 249 -1.76 19.16 10.81
N ALA A 250 -2.56 18.10 10.86
CA ALA A 250 -4.03 18.13 10.97
C ALA A 250 -4.57 18.63 12.33
N ARG A 251 -3.70 19.11 13.22
CA ARG A 251 -4.10 19.76 14.48
C ARG A 251 -4.86 21.05 14.27
N ASP A 252 -4.50 21.78 13.22
CA ASP A 252 -5.09 23.08 12.91
C ASP A 252 -6.31 22.86 12.03
N MET A 253 -7.48 23.23 12.53
CA MET A 253 -8.76 23.17 11.84
C MET A 253 -9.29 24.57 11.60
N ALA A 254 -9.88 24.80 10.44
CA ALA A 254 -10.55 26.04 10.07
C ALA A 254 -12.03 25.77 9.82
N ALA A 255 -12.89 26.62 10.37
CA ALA A 255 -14.32 26.63 10.12
C ALA A 255 -14.74 28.00 9.58
N PHE A 256 -15.47 28.01 8.47
CA PHE A 256 -15.91 29.24 7.80
C PHE A 256 -17.15 28.97 6.95
N ALA A 257 -17.78 30.02 6.46
CA ALA A 257 -18.96 29.91 5.61
C ALA A 257 -18.68 30.48 4.21
N LEU A 258 -19.21 29.79 3.20
CA LEU A 258 -19.16 30.20 1.80
C LEU A 258 -20.58 30.47 1.27
N PRO A 259 -20.73 31.39 0.30
CA PRO A 259 -22.01 31.60 -0.36
C PRO A 259 -22.40 30.36 -1.19
N PRO A 260 -23.72 30.15 -1.47
CA PRO A 260 -24.18 29.05 -2.33
C PRO A 260 -23.55 29.04 -3.72
N SER A 261 -23.12 30.20 -4.22
CA SER A 261 -22.47 30.36 -5.52
C SER A 261 -21.02 29.85 -5.56
N SER A 262 -20.44 29.44 -4.43
CA SER A 262 -19.10 28.86 -4.41
C SER A 262 -19.11 27.44 -4.96
N ASP A 263 -18.15 27.12 -5.82
CA ASP A 263 -17.96 25.77 -6.38
C ASP A 263 -17.11 24.84 -5.49
N LEU A 264 -16.66 25.33 -4.33
CA LEU A 264 -15.84 24.54 -3.40
C LEU A 264 -16.66 23.43 -2.73
N SER A 265 -16.02 22.27 -2.57
CA SER A 265 -16.67 21.03 -2.12
C SER A 265 -15.73 20.15 -1.28
N ALA A 266 -16.29 19.13 -0.63
CA ALA A 266 -15.52 18.24 0.25
C ALA A 266 -14.40 17.52 -0.50
N GLY A 267 -13.17 17.58 0.03
CA GLY A 267 -11.95 17.06 -0.56
C GLY A 267 -11.16 18.08 -1.38
N ASP A 268 -11.71 19.28 -1.64
CA ASP A 268 -10.95 20.35 -2.30
C ASP A 268 -9.94 20.96 -1.32
N THR A 269 -8.87 21.52 -1.87
CA THR A 269 -7.82 22.17 -1.08
C THR A 269 -7.86 23.67 -1.32
N VAL A 270 -7.85 24.44 -0.24
CA VAL A 270 -7.88 25.90 -0.24
C VAL A 270 -6.66 26.48 0.44
N ARG A 271 -6.18 27.62 -0.04
CA ARG A 271 -5.20 28.45 0.63
C ARG A 271 -5.94 29.60 1.29
N ILE A 272 -5.86 29.67 2.61
CA ILE A 272 -6.44 30.74 3.41
C ILE A 272 -5.32 31.72 3.76
N ASP A 273 -5.57 33.00 3.51
CA ASP A 273 -4.69 34.11 3.90
C ASP A 273 -5.54 35.26 4.43
N VAL A 274 -6.14 35.05 5.62
CA VAL A 274 -7.13 35.95 6.21
C VAL A 274 -6.83 36.16 7.68
N GLY A 275 -6.44 37.38 8.04
CA GLY A 275 -6.05 37.72 9.42
C GLY A 275 -4.89 36.87 9.89
N ASP A 276 -5.04 36.22 11.05
CA ASP A 276 -4.03 35.32 11.62
C ASP A 276 -4.12 33.89 11.08
N VAL A 277 -5.10 33.60 10.22
CA VAL A 277 -5.29 32.28 9.62
C VAL A 277 -4.57 32.23 8.28
N GLN A 278 -3.42 31.55 8.27
CA GLN A 278 -2.60 31.39 7.08
C GLN A 278 -2.23 29.94 6.87
N GLY A 279 -2.49 29.39 5.69
CA GLY A 279 -2.08 28.04 5.36
C GLY A 279 -2.88 27.38 4.26
N THR A 280 -2.60 26.11 4.04
CA THR A 280 -3.33 25.28 3.09
C THR A 280 -4.18 24.27 3.84
N TYR A 281 -5.47 24.22 3.52
CA TYR A 281 -6.46 23.41 4.21
C TYR A 281 -7.21 22.55 3.20
N ARG A 282 -7.47 21.29 3.52
CA ARG A 282 -8.40 20.44 2.78
C ARG A 282 -9.76 20.54 3.43
N ILE A 283 -10.81 20.75 2.64
CA ILE A 283 -12.19 20.75 3.12
C ILE A 283 -12.59 19.31 3.42
N ASP A 284 -12.95 18.99 4.67
CA ASP A 284 -13.38 17.64 5.06
C ASP A 284 -14.90 17.53 5.06
N ARG A 285 -15.58 18.61 5.47
CA ARG A 285 -17.04 18.62 5.56
C ARG A 285 -17.62 19.89 4.94
N VAL A 286 -18.70 19.70 4.20
CA VAL A 286 -19.57 20.76 3.72
C VAL A 286 -20.99 20.45 4.17
N ALA A 287 -21.60 21.36 4.92
CA ALA A 287 -23.03 21.31 5.20
C ALA A 287 -23.72 22.42 4.39
N ASP A 288 -24.57 22.04 3.44
CA ASP A 288 -25.30 22.98 2.58
C ASP A 288 -26.75 23.11 3.05
N GLY A 289 -27.10 24.31 3.51
CA GLY A 289 -28.45 24.69 3.94
C GLY A 289 -28.90 26.05 3.40
N GLY A 290 -28.40 26.47 2.23
CA GLY A 290 -28.54 27.84 1.72
C GLY A 290 -27.41 28.79 2.15
N LEU A 291 -26.54 28.30 3.02
CA LEU A 291 -25.21 28.80 3.33
C LEU A 291 -24.31 27.56 3.42
N LYS A 292 -23.15 27.56 2.77
CA LYS A 292 -22.23 26.42 2.81
C LYS A 292 -21.33 26.55 4.03
N GLN A 293 -21.58 25.74 5.06
CA GLN A 293 -20.70 25.66 6.23
C GLN A 293 -19.56 24.69 5.95
N ILE A 294 -18.33 25.16 6.12
CA ILE A 294 -17.11 24.45 5.77
C ILE A 294 -16.34 24.11 7.04
N GLU A 295 -15.96 22.85 7.19
CA GLU A 295 -14.92 22.41 8.12
C GLU A 295 -13.74 21.90 7.30
N ALA A 296 -12.57 22.49 7.54
CA ALA A 296 -11.35 22.19 6.82
C ALA A 296 -10.19 21.90 7.77
N VAL A 297 -9.31 21.00 7.36
CA VAL A 297 -8.16 20.56 8.13
C VAL A 297 -6.86 20.98 7.43
N ARG A 298 -5.88 21.40 8.20
CA ARG A 298 -4.57 21.80 7.67
C ARG A 298 -3.89 20.62 6.97
N VAL A 299 -3.28 20.91 5.82
CA VAL A 299 -2.51 19.95 5.01
C VAL A 299 -1.24 20.58 4.46
N GLU A 300 -0.23 19.76 4.16
CA GLU A 300 1.04 20.21 3.58
C GLU A 300 1.46 19.31 2.41
N ALA A 301 2.00 19.92 1.35
CA ALA A 301 2.37 19.20 0.13
C ALA A 301 3.50 18.18 0.35
N GLY A 302 4.48 18.53 1.20
CA GLY A 302 5.66 17.70 1.46
C GLY A 302 5.37 16.34 2.10
N ILE A 303 4.15 16.11 2.59
CA ILE A 303 3.71 14.85 3.19
C ILE A 303 3.46 13.77 2.15
N TYR A 304 3.03 14.15 0.94
CA TYR A 304 2.55 13.22 -0.09
C TYR A 304 3.59 12.92 -1.18
N ASP A 305 4.63 13.74 -1.29
CA ASP A 305 5.68 13.65 -2.31
C ASP A 305 7.00 13.13 -1.71
N VAL A 306 6.96 12.02 -0.95
CA VAL A 306 8.14 11.41 -0.30
C VAL A 306 8.49 10.08 -0.97
N ALA A 307 9.78 9.85 -1.24
CA ALA A 307 10.25 8.55 -1.72
C ALA A 307 10.00 7.47 -0.67
N ILE A 308 9.45 6.33 -1.09
CA ILE A 308 9.34 5.16 -0.22
C ILE A 308 10.77 4.76 0.18
N PRO A 309 11.09 4.69 1.49
CA PRO A 309 12.38 4.23 1.95
C PRO A 309 12.70 2.85 1.39
N GLU A 310 13.91 2.68 0.83
CA GLU A 310 14.39 1.34 0.55
C GLU A 310 14.86 0.71 1.85
N ASP A 311 14.03 -0.14 2.42
CA ASP A 311 14.48 -1.11 3.42
C ASP A 311 15.06 -2.32 2.68
N GLY A 312 16.18 -2.85 3.18
CA GLY A 312 16.78 -4.06 2.63
C GLY A 312 15.76 -5.20 2.57
N SER A 313 15.83 -6.03 1.52
CA SER A 313 14.97 -7.21 1.44
C SER A 313 15.22 -8.07 2.68
N PRO A 314 14.18 -8.48 3.43
CA PRO A 314 14.33 -9.51 4.44
C PRO A 314 14.94 -10.70 3.71
N GLY A 315 16.13 -11.15 4.14
CA GLY A 315 16.76 -12.31 3.52
C GLY A 315 15.78 -13.48 3.60
N VAL A 316 15.46 -14.08 2.47
CA VAL A 316 14.61 -15.29 2.46
C VAL A 316 15.53 -16.48 2.69
N GLY A 317 15.18 -17.32 3.65
CA GLY A 317 15.93 -18.54 3.92
C GLY A 317 15.91 -19.48 2.70
N PRO A 318 16.93 -20.33 2.54
CA PRO A 318 16.94 -21.30 1.45
C PRO A 318 15.72 -22.23 1.56
N VAL A 319 14.99 -22.42 0.45
CA VAL A 319 13.94 -23.44 0.39
C VAL A 319 14.60 -24.81 0.37
N ALA A 320 14.44 -25.56 1.45
CA ALA A 320 14.54 -27.00 1.34
C ALA A 320 13.29 -27.49 0.61
N ALA A 321 13.45 -28.01 -0.61
CA ALA A 321 12.35 -28.70 -1.26
C ALA A 321 11.82 -29.78 -0.29
N PRO A 322 10.49 -29.98 -0.16
CA PRO A 322 9.94 -31.05 0.65
C PRO A 322 10.27 -32.38 -0.03
N LEU A 323 11.50 -32.83 0.21
CA LEU A 323 11.98 -34.10 -0.27
C LEU A 323 11.41 -35.19 0.63
N PRO A 324 11.09 -36.36 0.06
CA PRO A 324 10.65 -37.50 0.86
C PRO A 324 11.64 -37.77 1.99
N VAL A 325 11.17 -37.70 3.23
CA VAL A 325 11.94 -38.14 4.39
C VAL A 325 11.88 -39.66 4.43
N TRP A 326 13.04 -40.31 4.51
CA TRP A 326 13.08 -41.71 4.90
C TRP A 326 12.85 -41.77 6.41
N ALA A 327 11.77 -42.41 6.84
CA ALA A 327 11.46 -42.60 8.25
C ALA A 327 11.30 -44.08 8.59
N GLU A 328 11.82 -44.49 9.74
CA GLU A 328 11.74 -45.86 10.23
C GLU A 328 11.39 -45.87 11.72
N VAL A 329 10.38 -46.65 12.07
CA VAL A 329 10.00 -46.91 13.46
C VAL A 329 10.88 -48.04 13.98
N LEU A 330 11.63 -47.77 15.04
CA LEU A 330 12.61 -48.68 15.61
C LEU A 330 12.05 -49.33 16.89
N ASP A 331 12.14 -50.65 16.94
CA ASP A 331 11.85 -51.45 18.14
C ASP A 331 13.10 -51.54 19.02
N LEU A 332 13.36 -50.46 19.77
CA LEU A 332 14.50 -50.35 20.69
C LEU A 332 14.05 -50.32 22.14
N PRO A 333 14.89 -50.79 23.09
CA PRO A 333 14.62 -50.67 24.52
C PRO A 333 14.37 -49.23 24.95
N ALA A 334 13.65 -49.05 26.06
CA ALA A 334 13.45 -47.74 26.65
C ALA A 334 14.80 -47.10 27.04
N ALA A 335 14.94 -45.80 26.81
CA ALA A 335 16.09 -45.05 27.32
C ALA A 335 16.13 -45.12 28.85
N PRO A 336 17.32 -45.07 29.48
CA PRO A 336 17.43 -44.97 30.94
C PRO A 336 16.59 -43.79 31.46
N GLY A 337 15.62 -44.06 32.33
CA GLY A 337 14.72 -43.05 32.88
C GLY A 337 13.41 -42.83 32.11
N ARG A 338 13.14 -43.59 31.05
CA ARG A 338 11.82 -43.66 30.37
C ARG A 338 11.17 -45.03 30.53
N SER A 339 9.84 -45.05 30.57
CA SER A 339 9.08 -46.30 30.54
C SER A 339 8.99 -46.83 29.11
N ALA A 340 9.02 -48.16 28.93
CA ALA A 340 8.83 -48.80 27.62
C ALA A 340 7.44 -48.53 27.00
N SER A 341 6.50 -47.97 27.76
CA SER A 341 5.14 -47.63 27.31
C SER A 341 5.00 -46.24 26.68
N GLU A 342 6.07 -45.46 26.51
CA GLU A 342 5.94 -44.01 26.29
C GLU A 342 5.97 -43.54 24.83
N ALA A 343 6.55 -44.28 23.89
CA ALA A 343 6.44 -44.12 22.43
C ALA A 343 7.51 -45.00 21.75
N PRO A 344 7.31 -45.43 20.49
CA PRO A 344 8.39 -46.06 19.74
C PRO A 344 9.51 -45.06 19.43
N TRP A 345 10.71 -45.57 19.15
CA TRP A 345 11.78 -44.75 18.62
C TRP A 345 11.54 -44.50 17.13
N VAL A 346 11.81 -43.30 16.65
CA VAL A 346 11.69 -42.96 15.22
C VAL A 346 13.01 -42.39 14.74
N ALA A 347 13.55 -42.97 13.68
CA ALA A 347 14.69 -42.40 12.96
C ALA A 347 14.19 -41.82 11.64
N ALA A 348 14.65 -40.61 11.33
CA ALA A 348 14.33 -39.93 10.08
C ALA A 348 15.64 -39.45 9.43
N SER A 349 15.73 -39.56 8.10
CA SER A 349 16.90 -39.15 7.32
C SER A 349 16.48 -38.57 5.97
N SER A 350 17.15 -37.50 5.57
CA SER A 350 17.03 -36.89 4.24
C SER A 350 18.29 -36.08 3.93
N ARG A 351 18.62 -35.93 2.65
CA ARG A 351 19.68 -35.03 2.17
C ARG A 351 19.21 -34.27 0.92
N PRO A 352 19.02 -32.94 1.00
CA PRO A 352 19.06 -32.10 2.21
C PRO A 352 18.00 -32.46 3.26
N TRP A 353 18.23 -32.07 4.51
CA TRP A 353 17.24 -32.18 5.59
C TRP A 353 16.11 -31.18 5.35
N PRO A 354 14.82 -31.59 5.30
CA PRO A 354 13.73 -30.71 4.88
C PRO A 354 13.20 -29.78 5.98
N GLY A 355 13.79 -29.80 7.19
CA GLY A 355 13.32 -29.04 8.35
C GLY A 355 12.56 -29.95 9.32
N ASP A 356 11.44 -29.47 9.86
CA ASP A 356 10.68 -30.21 10.86
C ASP A 356 10.01 -31.46 10.26
N VAL A 357 10.08 -32.58 10.99
CA VAL A 357 9.42 -33.85 10.62
C VAL A 357 8.40 -34.17 11.71
N ALA A 358 7.11 -34.09 11.35
CA ALA A 358 6.02 -34.45 12.25
C ALA A 358 5.76 -35.96 12.24
N VAL A 359 5.58 -36.54 13.44
CA VAL A 359 5.16 -37.93 13.62
C VAL A 359 3.74 -37.93 14.18
N TYR A 360 2.83 -38.61 13.52
CA TYR A 360 1.42 -38.70 13.93
C TYR A 360 1.14 -40.08 14.50
N SER A 361 0.34 -40.17 15.56
CA SER A 361 -0.22 -41.42 16.06
C SER A 361 -1.71 -41.50 15.82
N SER A 362 -2.23 -42.71 15.66
CA SER A 362 -3.66 -42.97 15.67
C SER A 362 -4.24 -42.71 17.07
N ARG A 363 -5.53 -42.39 17.15
CA ARG A 363 -6.20 -42.08 18.43
C ARG A 363 -6.19 -43.23 19.43
N ASP A 364 -6.07 -44.46 18.94
CA ASP A 364 -5.94 -45.68 19.75
C ASP A 364 -4.47 -46.03 20.08
N GLY A 365 -3.51 -45.23 19.62
CA GLY A 365 -2.07 -45.43 19.84
C GLY A 365 -1.47 -46.63 19.09
N ALA A 366 -2.24 -47.30 18.23
CA ALA A 366 -1.84 -48.55 17.58
C ALA A 366 -1.07 -48.35 16.26
N SER A 367 -1.04 -47.15 15.70
CA SER A 367 -0.40 -46.87 14.40
C SER A 367 0.27 -45.50 14.40
N TRP A 368 1.34 -45.39 13.62
CA TRP A 368 2.19 -44.19 13.53
C TRP A 368 2.44 -43.85 12.05
N ARG A 369 2.47 -42.57 11.70
CA ARG A 369 2.72 -42.06 10.34
C ARG A 369 3.71 -40.91 10.33
#